data_AF-A0A7R9MI97-F1
#
_entry.id   AF-A0A7R9MI97-F1
#
_cell.length_a   1.000
_cell.length_b   1.000
_cell.length_c   1.000
_cell.angle_alpha   90.00
_cell.angle_beta   90.00
_cell.angle_gamma   90.00
#
_symmetry.space_group_name_H-M   'P 1'
#
loop_
_entity.id
_entity.type
_entity.pdbx_description
1 polymer ?
#
loop_
_entity_poly.entity_id
_entity_poly.type
_entity_poly.pdbx_seq_one_letter_code
_entity_poly.pdbx_strand_id
1 'polypeptide(L)'
;MRIAHHRKITHSGEYAFIHTELIEGEAIGNTSWAGGSESDETKQTLKEAYQALLIVSLNQPLGDFYKNFSDEVKQRALKSYNYTYNEEMVNYFTASFHDSVLLLCRALQDYHNMTDSEPTDSQSPPARIDGRQLVARMKNVSFSAMAIALQTMHSSTKQILNP
;
A
#
# COMPACT_ATOMS: atom_id res chain seq x y z
N MET A 1 -18.69 -17.95 -2.04
CA MET A 1 -19.94 -17.47 -1.39
C MET A 1 -21.22 -18.20 -1.81
N ARG A 2 -21.46 -18.51 -3.10
CA ARG A 2 -22.71 -19.17 -3.55
C ARG A 2 -23.10 -20.45 -2.79
N ILE A 3 -22.17 -21.38 -2.59
CA ILE A 3 -22.42 -22.64 -1.86
C ILE A 3 -22.79 -22.38 -0.40
N ALA A 4 -22.14 -21.40 0.23
CA ALA A 4 -22.42 -21.01 1.61
C ALA A 4 -23.84 -20.42 1.75
N HIS A 5 -24.26 -19.56 0.82
CA HIS A 5 -25.61 -19.00 0.81
C HIS A 5 -26.68 -20.08 0.61
N HIS A 6 -26.46 -21.01 -0.32
CA HIS A 6 -27.35 -22.15 -0.52
C HIS A 6 -27.51 -23.03 0.74
N ARG A 7 -26.44 -23.15 1.55
CA ARG A 7 -26.46 -23.85 2.84
C ARG A 7 -27.01 -23.02 4.00
N LYS A 8 -27.52 -21.82 3.73
CA LYS A 8 -28.07 -20.86 4.71
C LYS A 8 -27.08 -20.39 5.79
N ILE A 9 -25.79 -20.64 5.61
CA ILE A 9 -24.78 -20.26 6.61
C ILE A 9 -24.39 -18.78 6.54
N THR A 10 -24.63 -18.10 5.40
CA THR A 10 -24.39 -16.65 5.27
C THR A 10 -25.37 -15.78 6.06
N HIS A 11 -26.51 -16.32 6.48
CA HIS A 11 -27.54 -15.58 7.25
C HIS A 11 -27.70 -16.08 8.69
N SER A 12 -26.95 -17.13 9.07
CA SER A 12 -27.05 -17.76 10.38
C SER A 12 -26.52 -16.88 11.52
N GLY A 13 -25.60 -15.96 11.23
CA GLY A 13 -24.82 -15.23 12.23
C GLY A 13 -23.77 -16.08 12.96
N GLU A 14 -23.69 -17.38 12.67
CA GLU A 14 -22.76 -18.32 13.32
C GLU A 14 -21.37 -18.35 12.68
N TYR A 15 -21.22 -17.76 11.49
CA TYR A 15 -20.00 -17.81 10.70
C TYR A 15 -19.58 -16.41 10.26
N ALA A 16 -18.28 -16.13 10.38
CA ALA A 16 -17.64 -14.97 9.77
C ALA A 16 -16.86 -15.42 8.52
N PHE A 17 -17.12 -14.77 7.39
CA PHE A 17 -16.38 -15.01 6.15
C PHE A 17 -15.36 -13.88 5.98
N ILE A 18 -14.10 -14.23 5.75
CA ILE A 18 -13.01 -13.27 5.56
C ILE A 18 -12.26 -13.63 4.27
N HIS A 19 -12.09 -12.65 3.39
CA HIS A 19 -11.27 -12.74 2.18
C HIS A 19 -10.17 -11.67 2.21
N THR A 20 -8.97 -12.01 1.77
CA THR A 20 -7.85 -11.07 1.71
C THR A 20 -7.60 -10.65 0.28
N GLU A 21 -7.69 -9.35 0.01
CA GLU A 21 -7.47 -8.75 -1.32
C GLU A 21 -6.40 -7.66 -1.24
N LEU A 22 -5.16 -8.00 -1.61
CA LEU A 22 -4.00 -7.13 -1.39
C LEU A 22 -3.51 -6.42 -2.66
N ILE A 23 -3.87 -6.92 -3.85
CA ILE A 23 -3.22 -6.52 -5.11
C ILE A 23 -4.24 -6.02 -6.15
N GLU A 24 -5.51 -6.45 -6.11
CA GLU A 24 -6.51 -6.08 -7.13
C GLU A 24 -7.42 -4.89 -6.75
N GLY A 25 -8.06 -4.33 -7.78
CA GLY A 25 -8.65 -2.98 -7.86
C GLY A 25 -9.89 -2.67 -7.00
N GLU A 26 -10.04 -3.28 -5.82
CA GLU A 26 -11.30 -3.23 -5.06
C GLU A 26 -11.11 -2.87 -3.58
N ALA A 27 -10.25 -1.88 -3.28
CA ALA A 27 -10.23 -1.28 -1.95
C ALA A 27 -11.47 -0.38 -1.70
N ILE A 28 -12.16 0.07 -2.74
CA ILE A 28 -13.40 0.85 -2.64
C ILE A 28 -14.48 0.14 -3.47
N GLY A 29 -15.33 -0.63 -2.79
CA GLY A 29 -16.53 -1.21 -3.39
C GLY A 29 -16.28 -2.44 -4.24
N ASN A 30 -15.74 -3.52 -3.64
CA ASN A 30 -15.67 -4.82 -4.31
C ASN A 30 -17.01 -5.17 -4.99
N THR A 31 -16.97 -5.20 -6.31
CA THR A 31 -18.04 -5.58 -7.24
C THR A 31 -17.76 -6.94 -7.86
N SER A 32 -16.86 -7.74 -7.30
CA SER A 32 -16.60 -9.12 -7.74
C SER A 32 -17.88 -9.97 -7.81
N TRP A 33 -18.90 -9.64 -7.00
CA TRP A 33 -20.23 -10.26 -7.07
C TRP A 33 -21.12 -9.77 -8.22
N ALA A 34 -20.86 -8.56 -8.74
CA ALA A 34 -21.64 -7.90 -9.80
C ALA A 34 -21.07 -8.13 -11.22
N GLY A 35 -19.80 -8.53 -11.31
CA GLY A 35 -19.12 -8.86 -12.57
C GLY A 35 -19.63 -10.16 -13.23
N GLY A 36 -19.23 -10.37 -14.48
CA GLY A 36 -19.45 -11.62 -15.22
C GLY A 36 -20.77 -11.73 -15.99
N SER A 37 -20.92 -12.87 -16.69
CA SER A 37 -22.06 -13.22 -17.55
C SER A 37 -23.19 -13.96 -16.82
N GLU A 38 -23.23 -13.87 -15.49
CA GLU A 38 -24.25 -14.50 -14.66
C GLU A 38 -25.62 -13.84 -14.84
N SER A 39 -26.70 -14.60 -14.63
CA SER A 39 -28.07 -14.08 -14.67
C SER A 39 -28.31 -13.07 -13.54
N ASP A 40 -29.28 -12.15 -13.72
CA ASP A 40 -29.63 -11.15 -12.72
C ASP A 40 -30.04 -11.79 -11.37
N GLU A 41 -30.76 -12.91 -11.42
CA GLU A 41 -31.15 -13.71 -10.26
C GLU A 41 -29.92 -14.25 -9.50
N THR A 42 -28.91 -14.72 -10.23
CA THR A 42 -27.67 -15.23 -9.65
C THR A 42 -26.87 -14.09 -9.02
N LYS A 43 -26.79 -12.94 -9.70
CA LYS A 43 -26.13 -11.74 -9.18
C LYS A 43 -26.80 -11.25 -7.89
N GLN A 44 -28.13 -11.26 -7.83
CA GLN A 44 -28.86 -10.89 -6.61
C GLN A 44 -28.57 -11.86 -5.45
N THR A 45 -28.54 -13.17 -5.73
CA THR A 45 -28.17 -14.20 -4.75
C THR A 45 -26.73 -14.00 -4.23
N LEU A 46 -25.78 -13.69 -5.12
CA LEU A 46 -24.40 -13.41 -4.76
C LEU A 46 -24.29 -12.13 -3.92
N LYS A 47 -25.02 -11.07 -4.28
CA LYS A 47 -25.06 -9.82 -3.53
C LYS A 47 -25.47 -10.05 -2.07
N GLU A 48 -26.50 -10.85 -1.83
CA GLU A 48 -26.93 -11.23 -0.48
C GLU A 48 -25.85 -12.05 0.25
N ALA A 49 -25.25 -13.02 -0.42
CA ALA A 49 -24.20 -13.83 0.17
C ALA A 49 -22.98 -13.00 0.61
N TYR A 50 -22.64 -11.97 -0.17
CA TYR A 50 -21.50 -11.08 0.09
C TYR A 50 -21.74 -10.12 1.27
N GLN A 51 -22.98 -9.95 1.76
CA GLN A 51 -23.24 -9.18 2.99
C GLN A 51 -22.59 -9.81 4.23
N ALA A 52 -22.33 -11.12 4.19
CA ALA A 52 -21.64 -11.85 5.27
C ALA A 52 -20.11 -11.87 5.11
N LEU A 53 -19.57 -11.31 4.00
CA LEU A 53 -18.15 -11.35 3.67
C LEU A 53 -17.44 -10.06 4.11
N LEU A 54 -16.40 -10.22 4.92
CA LEU A 54 -15.44 -9.17 5.21
C LEU A 54 -14.26 -9.30 4.25
N ILE A 55 -13.89 -8.19 3.61
CA ILE A 55 -12.73 -8.13 2.73
C ILE A 55 -11.66 -7.31 3.42
N VAL A 56 -10.50 -7.92 3.61
CA VAL A 56 -9.32 -7.28 4.18
C VAL A 56 -8.40 -6.87 3.04
N SER A 57 -8.22 -5.57 2.87
CA SER A 57 -7.33 -5.01 1.84
C SER A 57 -6.28 -4.09 2.44
N LEU A 58 -5.27 -3.76 1.61
CA LEU A 58 -4.33 -2.71 1.96
C LEU A 58 -5.06 -1.37 1.98
N ASN A 59 -4.87 -0.61 3.06
CA ASN A 59 -5.41 0.74 3.14
C ASN A 59 -4.69 1.63 2.11
N GLN A 60 -5.35 1.88 0.98
CA GLN A 60 -4.83 2.80 -0.02
C GLN A 60 -4.95 4.24 0.49
N PRO A 61 -3.89 5.05 0.36
CA PRO A 61 -3.96 6.47 0.72
C PRO A 61 -5.08 7.15 -0.05
N LEU A 62 -6.02 7.76 0.67
CA LEU A 62 -7.11 8.53 0.08
C LEU A 62 -6.72 10.02 0.04
N GLY A 63 -7.09 10.71 -1.05
CA GLY A 63 -6.97 12.16 -1.17
C GLY A 63 -6.30 12.65 -2.46
N ASP A 64 -6.38 13.96 -2.68
CA ASP A 64 -5.94 14.61 -3.92
C ASP A 64 -4.45 14.40 -4.22
N PHE A 65 -3.63 14.27 -3.18
CA PHE A 65 -2.20 14.08 -3.32
C PHE A 65 -1.83 12.73 -3.96
N TYR A 66 -2.41 11.63 -3.46
CA TYR A 66 -2.20 10.29 -4.04
C TYR A 66 -2.82 10.20 -5.44
N LYS A 67 -3.97 10.85 -5.64
CA LYS A 67 -4.61 10.93 -6.95
C LYS A 67 -3.71 11.61 -7.98
N ASN A 68 -3.13 12.77 -7.65
CA ASN A 68 -2.23 13.48 -8.55
C ASN A 68 -0.98 12.67 -8.88
N PHE A 69 -0.38 12.01 -7.87
CA PHE A 69 0.73 11.08 -8.09
C PHE A 69 0.33 9.96 -9.07
N SER A 70 -0.84 9.34 -8.85
CA SER A 70 -1.36 8.29 -9.73
C SER A 70 -1.55 8.79 -11.16
N ASP A 71 -2.14 9.97 -11.34
CA ASP A 71 -2.37 10.57 -12.67
C ASP A 71 -1.04 10.84 -13.39
N GLU A 72 -0.01 11.34 -12.70
CA GLU A 72 1.33 11.52 -13.26
C GLU A 72 1.97 10.20 -13.68
N VAL A 73 1.89 9.17 -12.84
CA VAL A 73 2.46 7.84 -13.16
C VAL A 73 1.81 7.26 -14.41
N LYS A 74 0.47 7.37 -14.51
CA LYS A 74 -0.28 6.90 -15.68
C LYS A 74 0.11 7.64 -16.95
N GLN A 75 0.22 8.96 -16.89
CA GLN A 75 0.66 9.77 -18.02
C GLN A 75 2.07 9.39 -18.48
N ARG A 76 3.00 9.20 -17.55
CA ARG A 76 4.38 8.78 -17.87
C ARG A 76 4.42 7.36 -18.44
N ALA A 77 3.63 6.44 -17.90
CA ALA A 77 3.55 5.07 -18.37
C ALA A 77 3.07 5.00 -19.83
N LEU A 78 2.03 5.77 -20.17
CA LEU A 78 1.55 5.86 -21.53
C LEU A 78 2.61 6.48 -22.46
N LYS A 79 3.19 7.62 -22.07
CA LYS A 79 4.14 8.36 -22.92
C LYS A 79 5.45 7.61 -23.15
N SER A 80 6.00 6.97 -22.12
CA SER A 80 7.35 6.39 -22.16
C SER A 80 7.35 4.90 -22.46
N TYR A 81 6.26 4.19 -22.18
CA TYR A 81 6.20 2.73 -22.28
C TYR A 81 5.00 2.21 -23.07
N ASN A 82 4.15 3.11 -23.60
CA ASN A 82 2.90 2.75 -24.28
C ASN A 82 2.01 1.82 -23.44
N TYR A 83 2.01 2.03 -22.13
CA TYR A 83 1.23 1.25 -21.17
C TYR A 83 0.07 2.07 -20.63
N THR A 84 -1.14 1.52 -20.74
CA THR A 84 -2.38 2.14 -20.25
C THR A 84 -2.86 1.39 -19.01
N TYR A 85 -2.99 2.12 -17.90
CA TYR A 85 -3.62 1.60 -16.70
C TYR A 85 -5.14 1.51 -16.89
N ASN A 86 -5.74 0.44 -16.37
CA ASN A 86 -7.19 0.24 -16.41
C ASN A 86 -7.86 0.62 -15.08
N GLU A 87 -7.07 0.66 -14.01
CA GLU A 87 -7.50 0.97 -12.65
C GLU A 87 -7.68 2.48 -12.47
N GLU A 88 -8.58 2.91 -11.57
CA GLU A 88 -8.79 4.34 -11.26
C GLU A 88 -7.57 4.99 -10.62
N MET A 89 -6.83 4.24 -9.80
CA MET A 89 -5.58 4.69 -9.18
C MET A 89 -4.50 3.63 -9.32
N VAL A 90 -3.23 4.04 -9.34
CA VAL A 90 -2.10 3.10 -9.32
C VAL A 90 -2.11 2.30 -8.01
N ASN A 91 -1.70 1.04 -8.10
CA ASN A 91 -1.67 0.16 -6.94
C ASN A 91 -0.65 0.61 -5.88
N TYR A 92 -0.83 0.08 -4.67
CA TYR A 92 0.02 0.38 -3.51
C TYR A 92 1.50 0.08 -3.74
N PHE A 93 1.83 -0.96 -4.53
CA PHE A 93 3.21 -1.34 -4.80
C PHE A 93 3.94 -0.29 -5.66
N THR A 94 3.27 0.27 -6.67
CA THR A 94 3.83 1.33 -7.51
C THR A 94 4.23 2.54 -6.66
N ALA A 95 3.36 2.96 -5.74
CA ALA A 95 3.66 4.03 -4.80
C ALA A 95 4.76 3.63 -3.79
N SER A 96 4.76 2.38 -3.32
CA SER A 96 5.79 1.88 -2.39
C SER A 96 7.19 1.83 -3.01
N PHE A 97 7.30 1.51 -4.29
CA PHE A 97 8.58 1.55 -5.00
C PHE A 97 9.08 2.99 -5.16
N HIS A 98 8.19 3.93 -5.49
CA HIS A 98 8.52 5.35 -5.51
C HIS A 98 9.06 5.80 -4.14
N ASP A 99 8.36 5.45 -3.06
CA ASP A 99 8.77 5.81 -1.70
C ASP A 99 10.08 5.12 -1.28
N SER A 100 10.33 3.90 -1.74
CA SER A 100 11.57 3.17 -1.48
C SER A 100 12.79 3.87 -2.10
N VAL A 101 12.62 4.48 -3.28
CA VAL A 101 13.67 5.29 -3.90
C VAL A 101 13.92 6.57 -3.11
N LEU A 102 12.86 7.24 -2.62
CA LEU A 102 13.02 8.41 -1.74
C LEU A 102 13.73 8.05 -0.44
N LEU A 103 13.37 6.92 0.18
CA LEU A 103 14.03 6.42 1.39
C LEU A 103 15.50 6.11 1.13
N LEU A 104 15.82 5.51 -0.02
CA LEU A 104 17.20 5.25 -0.44
C LEU A 104 18.00 6.55 -0.60
N CYS A 105 17.44 7.55 -1.29
CA CYS A 105 18.07 8.87 -1.46
C CYS A 105 18.37 9.53 -0.11
N ARG A 106 17.42 9.47 0.84
CA ARG A 106 17.61 9.97 2.20
C ARG A 106 18.74 9.23 2.92
N ALA A 107 18.74 7.90 2.87
CA ALA A 107 19.76 7.08 3.52
C ALA A 107 21.17 7.35 2.95
N LEU A 108 21.27 7.61 1.64
CA LEU A 108 22.52 8.00 0.99
C LEU A 108 23.00 9.38 1.44
N GLN A 109 22.10 10.34 1.59
CA GLN A 109 22.42 11.67 2.11
C GLN A 109 22.93 11.60 3.55
N ASP A 110 22.24 10.84 4.41
CA ASP A 110 22.64 10.62 5.80
C ASP A 110 23.99 9.89 5.90
N TYR A 111 24.26 8.98 4.97
CA TYR A 111 25.56 8.30 4.87
C TYR A 111 26.68 9.29 4.53
N HIS A 112 26.49 10.14 3.51
CA HIS A 112 27.49 11.11 3.06
C HIS A 112 27.84 12.15 4.14
N ASN A 113 26.82 12.70 4.82
CA ASN A 113 27.03 13.68 5.89
C ASN A 113 27.89 13.13 7.05
N MET A 114 27.83 11.81 7.30
CA MET A 114 28.65 11.14 8.31
C MET A 114 30.08 10.86 7.83
N THR A 115 30.29 10.61 6.53
CA THR A 115 31.65 10.43 6.00
C THR A 115 32.41 11.75 5.89
N ASP A 116 31.69 12.86 5.67
CA ASP A 116 32.29 14.19 5.58
C ASP A 116 32.73 14.75 6.95
N SER A 117 32.25 14.16 8.04
CA SER A 117 32.68 14.50 9.42
C SER A 117 33.96 13.77 9.85
N GLU A 118 34.42 12.79 9.06
CA GLU A 118 35.72 12.15 9.23
C GLU A 118 36.77 12.89 8.39
N PRO A 119 37.95 13.25 8.94
CA PRO A 119 39.00 13.90 8.17
C PRO A 119 39.58 12.91 7.15
N THR A 120 39.05 12.93 5.93
CA THR A 120 39.61 12.13 4.83
C THR A 120 40.89 12.79 4.31
N ASP A 121 42.02 12.09 4.43
CA ASP A 121 43.21 12.37 3.63
C ASP A 121 42.80 12.40 2.15
N SER A 122 43.08 13.50 1.46
CA SER A 122 42.67 13.80 0.08
C SER A 122 43.26 12.87 -0.99
N GLN A 123 44.00 11.83 -0.57
CA GLN A 123 44.53 10.76 -1.42
C GLN A 123 43.81 9.42 -1.25
N SER A 124 42.84 9.32 -0.33
CA SER A 124 42.06 8.10 -0.14
C SER A 124 41.01 7.96 -1.25
N PRO A 125 40.83 6.77 -1.85
CA PRO A 125 39.75 6.54 -2.80
C PRO A 125 38.40 6.81 -2.11
N PRO A 126 37.37 7.27 -2.85
CA PRO A 126 36.06 7.52 -2.27
C PRO A 126 35.58 6.28 -1.53
N ALA A 127 35.13 6.47 -0.28
CA ALA A 127 34.69 5.39 0.57
C ALA A 127 33.62 4.57 -0.17
N ARG A 128 33.88 3.27 -0.40
CA ARG A 128 32.86 2.38 -0.97
C ARG A 128 31.64 2.42 -0.06
N ILE A 129 30.46 2.60 -0.64
CA ILE A 129 29.20 2.55 0.10
C ILE A 129 29.08 1.16 0.75
N ASP A 130 29.05 1.12 2.08
CA ASP A 130 28.73 -0.10 2.81
C ASP A 130 27.21 -0.31 2.82
N GLY A 131 26.75 -1.31 2.07
CA GLY A 131 25.33 -1.65 1.97
C GLY A 131 24.67 -1.98 3.31
N ARG A 132 25.41 -2.53 4.29
CA ARG A 132 24.85 -2.78 5.63
C ARG A 132 24.59 -1.47 6.37
N GLN A 133 25.51 -0.52 6.27
CA GLN A 133 25.37 0.80 6.86
C GLN A 133 24.23 1.59 6.23
N LEU A 134 24.04 1.45 4.91
CA LEU A 134 22.94 2.07 4.18
C LEU A 134 21.58 1.49 4.62
N VAL A 135 21.45 0.16 4.64
CA VAL A 135 20.23 -0.52 5.07
C VAL A 135 19.92 -0.22 6.55
N ALA A 136 20.93 -0.13 7.40
CA ALA A 136 20.74 0.24 8.81
C ALA A 136 20.08 1.62 8.96
N ARG A 137 20.40 2.56 8.07
CA ARG A 137 19.80 3.91 8.04
C ARG A 137 18.39 3.94 7.45
N MET A 138 17.99 2.95 6.68
CA MET A 138 16.61 2.83 6.18
C MET A 138 15.65 2.22 7.22
N LYS A 139 16.17 1.62 8.29
CA LYS A 139 15.38 0.96 9.34
C LYS A 139 14.93 1.96 10.40
N ASN A 140 13.73 1.75 10.95
CA ASN A 140 13.18 2.54 12.05
C ASN A 140 13.10 4.05 11.73
N VAL A 141 12.82 4.38 10.47
CA VAL A 141 12.65 5.76 9.99
C VAL A 141 11.17 6.02 9.74
N SER A 142 10.68 7.14 10.26
CA SER A 142 9.42 7.74 9.86
C SER A 142 9.70 8.91 8.91
N PHE A 143 9.03 8.92 7.77
CA PHE A 143 9.04 10.06 6.85
C PHE A 143 7.71 10.11 6.10
N SER A 144 7.35 11.30 5.62
CA SER A 144 6.12 11.51 4.86
C SER A 144 6.35 11.18 3.39
N ALA A 145 5.63 10.19 2.86
CA ALA A 145 5.71 9.75 1.47
C ALA A 145 4.33 9.32 0.93
N MET A 146 4.24 8.87 -0.33
CA MET A 146 2.94 8.62 -1.00
C MET A 146 2.13 7.50 -0.33
N ALA A 147 2.76 6.35 -0.15
CA ALA A 147 2.19 5.13 0.42
C ALA A 147 2.68 4.86 1.85
N ILE A 148 3.80 5.47 2.23
CA ILE A 148 4.34 5.39 3.59
C ILE A 148 3.79 6.55 4.43
N ALA A 149 2.73 6.27 5.17
CA ALA A 149 2.37 6.98 6.39
C ALA A 149 2.68 6.09 7.61
N LEU A 150 3.93 5.61 7.74
CA LEU A 150 4.31 4.72 8.84
C LEU A 150 4.85 5.52 10.04
N GLN A 151 4.08 5.42 11.12
CA GLN A 151 4.30 5.86 12.50
C GLN A 151 4.17 7.37 12.79
N THR A 152 2.91 7.81 12.90
CA THR A 152 2.51 8.89 13.83
C THR A 152 1.66 8.36 14.99
N MET A 153 1.91 7.12 15.44
CA MET A 153 1.19 6.50 16.57
C MET A 153 2.17 6.01 17.66
N HIS A 154 3.05 6.89 18.13
CA HIS A 154 3.84 6.62 19.33
C HIS A 154 3.73 7.65 20.46
N SER A 155 2.75 8.58 20.40
CA SER A 155 2.64 9.61 21.45
C SER A 155 1.26 9.84 22.08
N SER A 156 0.21 9.09 21.72
CA SER A 156 -1.15 9.40 22.24
C SER A 156 -1.77 8.33 23.17
N THR A 157 -1.16 7.16 23.38
CA THR A 157 -1.77 6.09 24.18
C THR A 157 -1.38 6.09 25.67
N LYS A 158 -0.59 7.07 26.13
CA LYS A 158 -0.20 7.17 27.56
C LYS A 158 -1.06 8.11 28.42
N GLN A 159 -2.11 8.74 27.88
CA GLN A 159 -2.97 9.65 28.66
C GLN A 159 -4.38 9.12 28.98
N ILE A 160 -4.77 7.93 28.52
CA ILE A 160 -6.14 7.41 28.73
C ILE A 160 -6.21 6.32 29.82
N LEU A 161 -5.07 5.91 30.40
CA LEU A 161 -5.04 4.96 31.51
C LEU A 161 -4.23 5.52 32.66
N ASN A 162 -4.84 6.46 33.39
CA ASN A 162 -4.65 6.59 34.82
C ASN A 162 -6.03 6.83 35.45
N PRO A 163 -6.50 5.95 36.35
CA PRO A 163 -7.73 6.17 37.11
C PRO A 163 -7.60 7.34 38.10
#